data_AF-A0A7J4S7N9-F1
#
_entry.id   AF-A0A7J4S7N9-F1
#
_cell.length_a   1.000
_cell.length_b   1.000
_cell.length_c   1.000
_cell.angle_alpha   90.00
_cell.angle_beta   90.00
_cell.angle_gamma   90.00
#
_symmetry.space_group_name_H-M   'P 1'
#
loop_
_entity.id
_entity.type
_entity.pdbx_description
1 polymer ?
#
loop_
_entity_poly.entity_id
_entity_poly.type
_entity_poly.pdbx_seq_one_letter_code
_entity_poly.pdbx_strand_id
1 'polypeptide(L)'
;MPSSVEAQVAVTAGDVGGRFSVYDKAGALVEEAGERIVRVATGFDMTATTPWRRLLPTVIFLGFNKPVTSRLYVTSNRIVLLREIDSWRQVIGDMTPLGIPNAIATKVELDALRAKGVRQYCQLRPDALRLVRTRKSAKPGAWLGLRLVDHGDVRYAVSLWKTDGEDPETLSLIESRFRS
;
A
#
# COMPACT_ATOMS: atom_id res chain seq x y z
N MET A 1 -34.31 -8.52 25.48
CA MET A 1 -33.31 -9.48 24.94
C MET A 1 -32.81 -8.90 23.62
N PRO A 2 -31.51 -8.63 23.45
CA PRO A 2 -31.00 -8.04 22.21
C PRO A 2 -30.68 -9.13 21.20
N SER A 3 -31.15 -8.98 19.97
CA SER A 3 -30.72 -9.76 18.80
C SER A 3 -30.70 -8.81 17.61
N SER A 4 -29.72 -7.90 17.61
CA SER A 4 -29.33 -7.17 16.42
C SER A 4 -28.47 -8.12 15.59
N VAL A 5 -29.10 -8.71 14.58
CA VAL A 5 -28.43 -9.36 13.46
C VAL A 5 -27.59 -8.28 12.78
N GLU A 6 -26.31 -8.18 13.15
CA GLU A 6 -25.33 -7.49 12.32
C GLU A 6 -25.26 -8.27 11.02
N ALA A 7 -25.87 -7.72 9.97
CA ALA A 7 -25.72 -8.24 8.63
C ALA A 7 -24.22 -8.27 8.31
N GLN A 8 -23.65 -9.48 8.24
CA GLN A 8 -22.32 -9.69 7.70
C GLN A 8 -22.31 -9.13 6.28
N VAL A 9 -21.76 -7.92 6.12
CA VAL A 9 -21.58 -7.30 4.81
C VAL A 9 -20.63 -8.22 4.03
N ALA A 10 -21.16 -8.86 2.99
CA ALA A 10 -20.39 -9.73 2.13
C ALA A 10 -19.24 -8.93 1.52
N VAL A 11 -18.01 -9.19 1.99
CA VAL A 11 -16.81 -8.52 1.50
C VAL A 11 -16.63 -8.88 0.03
N THR A 12 -16.80 -7.91 -0.87
CA THR A 12 -16.50 -8.09 -2.30
C THR A 12 -15.10 -7.59 -2.62
N ALA A 13 -14.53 -8.06 -3.73
CA ALA A 13 -13.23 -7.59 -4.21
C ALA A 13 -13.24 -6.05 -4.34
N GLY A 14 -12.35 -5.39 -3.60
CA GLY A 14 -12.28 -3.93 -3.51
C GLY A 14 -12.80 -3.35 -2.21
N ASP A 15 -13.60 -4.08 -1.43
CA ASP A 15 -14.28 -3.53 -0.26
C ASP A 15 -13.39 -3.36 0.97
N VAL A 16 -13.62 -2.25 1.66
CA VAL A 16 -13.01 -1.92 2.96
C VAL A 16 -14.12 -1.72 3.96
N GLY A 17 -14.64 -2.81 4.55
CA GLY A 17 -15.62 -2.73 5.64
C GLY A 17 -16.74 -1.68 5.42
N GLY A 18 -17.27 -1.57 4.20
CA GLY A 18 -18.31 -0.59 3.83
C GLY A 18 -17.87 0.81 3.36
N ARG A 19 -16.58 1.05 3.04
CA ARG A 19 -16.04 2.38 2.63
C ARG A 19 -15.79 2.58 1.13
N PHE A 20 -16.59 1.96 0.27
CA PHE A 20 -16.46 1.97 -1.20
C PHE A 20 -15.23 1.24 -1.74
N SER A 21 -15.35 0.65 -2.93
CA SER A 21 -14.35 -0.27 -3.49
C SER A 21 -13.11 0.49 -4.01
N VAL A 22 -11.91 0.11 -3.58
CA VAL A 22 -10.64 0.76 -4.03
C VAL A 22 -10.23 0.33 -5.44
N TYR A 23 -10.63 -0.86 -5.86
CA TYR A 23 -10.37 -1.37 -7.20
C TYR A 23 -11.61 -2.09 -7.74
N ASP A 24 -11.73 -2.14 -9.06
CA ASP A 24 -12.84 -2.77 -9.76
C ASP A 24 -12.68 -4.30 -9.84
N LYS A 25 -13.64 -4.99 -10.46
CA LYS A 25 -13.59 -6.45 -10.64
C LYS A 25 -12.41 -6.92 -11.50
N ALA A 26 -11.83 -6.04 -12.33
CA ALA A 26 -10.63 -6.32 -13.11
C ALA A 26 -9.33 -6.05 -12.32
N GLY A 27 -9.44 -5.49 -11.11
CA GLY A 27 -8.33 -5.09 -10.26
C GLY A 27 -7.61 -3.83 -10.74
N ALA A 28 -8.31 -2.97 -11.50
CA ALA A 28 -7.88 -1.61 -11.78
C ALA A 28 -8.31 -0.68 -10.65
N LEU A 29 -7.53 0.37 -10.37
CA LEU A 29 -7.89 1.37 -9.36
C LEU A 29 -9.20 2.06 -9.76
N VAL A 30 -10.12 2.21 -8.81
CA VAL A 30 -11.32 3.05 -8.96
C VAL A 30 -10.96 4.47 -8.53
N GLU A 31 -11.04 5.42 -9.45
CA GLU A 31 -10.78 6.84 -9.21
C GLU A 31 -11.88 7.46 -8.32
N GLU A 32 -11.49 8.25 -7.34
CA GLU A 32 -12.38 9.13 -6.57
C GLU A 32 -12.91 10.26 -7.46
N ALA A 33 -13.99 10.93 -7.03
CA ALA A 33 -14.55 12.05 -7.79
C ALA A 33 -13.49 13.16 -7.97
N GLY A 34 -13.18 13.50 -9.23
CA GLY A 34 -12.15 14.49 -9.58
C GLY A 34 -10.71 14.00 -9.40
N GLU A 35 -10.50 12.75 -8.97
CA GLU A 35 -9.19 12.11 -9.01
C GLU A 35 -8.83 11.79 -10.47
N ARG A 36 -7.56 11.97 -10.81
CA ARG A 36 -6.99 11.53 -12.08
C ARG A 36 -5.75 10.68 -11.87
N ILE A 37 -5.65 9.56 -12.57
CA ILE A 37 -4.40 8.79 -12.64
C ILE A 37 -3.34 9.59 -13.40
N VAL A 38 -2.21 9.84 -12.74
CA VAL A 38 -1.04 10.55 -13.32
C VAL A 38 -0.03 9.55 -13.88
N ARG A 39 0.19 8.42 -13.19
CA ARG A 39 1.11 7.37 -13.63
C ARG A 39 0.66 6.01 -13.11
N VAL A 40 0.85 4.98 -13.93
CA VAL A 40 0.75 3.57 -13.54
C VAL A 40 2.11 2.92 -13.75
N ALA A 41 2.64 2.27 -12.73
CA ALA A 41 3.88 1.52 -12.79
C ALA A 41 3.69 0.09 -12.29
N THR A 42 4.50 -0.85 -12.75
CA THR A 42 4.46 -2.25 -12.33
C THR A 42 5.75 -2.63 -11.61
N GLY A 43 5.74 -3.78 -10.93
CA GLY A 43 6.96 -4.30 -10.29
C GLY A 43 7.43 -3.48 -9.10
N PHE A 44 6.54 -2.67 -8.52
CA PHE A 44 6.83 -1.91 -7.31
C PHE A 44 6.38 -2.67 -6.07
N ASP A 45 7.04 -2.38 -4.96
CA ASP A 45 6.64 -2.89 -3.68
C ASP A 45 6.70 -1.77 -2.65
N MET A 46 5.88 -1.91 -1.61
CA MET A 46 5.73 -0.90 -0.58
C MET A 46 5.53 -1.55 0.77
N THR A 47 6.26 -1.04 1.76
CA THR A 47 6.05 -1.33 3.17
C THR A 47 5.91 -0.04 3.93
N ALA A 48 5.07 -0.07 4.96
CA ALA A 48 4.86 1.05 5.84
C ALA A 48 4.77 0.55 7.28
N THR A 49 5.39 1.27 8.21
CA THR A 49 5.49 0.90 9.63
C THR A 49 5.25 2.13 10.52
N THR A 50 4.63 1.91 11.68
CA THR A 50 4.47 2.91 12.75
C THR A 50 4.92 2.31 14.10
N PRO A 51 5.40 3.12 15.06
CA PRO A 51 6.02 4.43 14.84
C PRO A 51 7.34 4.26 14.06
N TRP A 52 8.09 5.34 13.80
CA TRP A 52 9.49 5.23 13.35
C TRP A 52 10.30 4.38 14.34
N ARG A 53 10.48 3.08 14.09
CA ARG A 53 11.35 2.24 14.94
C ARG A 53 12.73 2.88 15.06
N ARG A 54 13.26 2.94 16.30
CA ARG A 54 14.60 3.47 16.63
C ARG A 54 15.75 2.65 16.03
N LEU A 55 15.51 1.36 15.80
CA LEU A 55 16.45 0.44 15.18
C LEU A 55 15.86 -0.04 13.86
N LEU A 56 16.49 0.38 12.76
CA LEU A 56 16.33 -0.28 11.48
C LEU A 56 16.70 -1.76 11.68
N PRO A 57 15.98 -2.74 11.10
CA PRO A 57 16.69 -3.91 10.62
C PRO A 57 17.71 -3.37 9.63
N THR A 58 19.01 -3.58 9.89
CA THR A 58 20.12 -3.33 8.96
C THR A 58 19.90 -4.05 7.62
N VAL A 59 18.98 -5.01 7.62
CA VAL A 59 18.46 -5.69 6.45
C VAL A 59 17.44 -4.77 5.77
N ILE A 60 17.91 -4.02 4.76
CA ILE A 60 17.10 -3.77 3.58
C ILE A 60 16.63 -5.18 3.18
N PHE A 61 15.36 -5.52 3.42
CA PHE A 61 14.75 -6.62 2.71
C PHE A 61 14.73 -6.17 1.25
N LEU A 62 15.86 -6.35 0.56
CA LEU A 62 15.92 -6.42 -0.88
C LEU A 62 14.90 -7.48 -1.20
N GLY A 63 13.76 -7.00 -1.71
CA GLY A 63 12.58 -7.81 -1.92
C GLY A 63 12.96 -9.15 -2.52
N PHE A 64 12.35 -10.19 -1.98
CA PHE A 64 12.29 -11.55 -2.49
C PHE A 64 12.70 -11.66 -3.97
N ASN A 65 13.53 -12.66 -4.29
CA ASN A 65 14.13 -12.95 -5.61
C ASN A 65 13.12 -13.21 -6.77
N LYS A 66 11.86 -12.77 -6.66
CA LYS A 66 10.83 -12.88 -7.69
C LYS A 66 10.20 -11.51 -7.92
N PRO A 67 10.03 -11.08 -9.18
CA PRO A 67 9.27 -9.88 -9.52
C PRO A 67 7.92 -9.88 -8.82
N VAL A 68 7.58 -8.78 -8.14
CA VAL A 68 6.26 -8.64 -7.54
C VAL A 68 5.27 -8.26 -8.64
N THR A 69 4.22 -9.06 -8.81
CA THR A 69 3.10 -8.68 -9.69
C THR A 69 2.23 -7.64 -8.98
N SER A 70 2.58 -6.38 -9.16
CA SER A 70 1.87 -5.23 -8.59
C SER A 70 1.60 -4.15 -9.64
N ARG A 71 0.63 -3.30 -9.32
CA ARG A 71 0.37 -2.03 -10.00
C ARG A 71 0.42 -0.90 -8.98
N LEU A 72 1.34 0.02 -9.15
CA LEU A 72 1.44 1.26 -8.39
C LEU A 72 0.79 2.38 -9.20
N TYR A 73 -0.27 2.95 -8.64
CA TYR A 73 -0.97 4.10 -9.20
C TYR A 73 -0.52 5.34 -8.44
N VAL A 74 -0.04 6.34 -9.17
CA VAL A 74 0.16 7.69 -8.66
C VAL A 74 -0.93 8.55 -9.25
N THR A 75 -1.75 9.16 -8.41
CA THR A 75 -2.89 9.98 -8.83
C THR A 75 -2.73 11.43 -8.36
N SER A 76 -3.68 12.28 -8.74
CA SER A 76 -3.77 13.64 -8.22
C SER A 76 -4.02 13.70 -6.71
N ASN A 77 -4.53 12.63 -6.09
CA ASN A 77 -4.98 12.68 -4.69
C ASN A 77 -4.23 11.68 -3.79
N ARG A 78 -3.78 10.56 -4.34
CA ARG A 78 -3.20 9.45 -3.56
C ARG A 78 -2.20 8.64 -4.37
N ILE A 79 -1.45 7.83 -3.65
CA ILE A 79 -0.56 6.81 -4.21
C ILE A 79 -1.09 5.47 -3.72
N VAL A 80 -1.42 4.55 -4.63
CA VAL A 80 -2.03 3.27 -4.30
C VAL A 80 -1.23 2.14 -4.94
N LEU A 81 -0.69 1.24 -4.11
CA LEU A 81 -0.12 -0.02 -4.58
C LEU A 81 -1.20 -1.10 -4.51
N LEU A 82 -1.56 -1.72 -5.63
CA LEU A 82 -2.39 -2.92 -5.71
C LEU A 82 -1.51 -4.14 -6.04
N ARG A 83 -1.71 -5.26 -5.35
CA ARG A 83 -1.04 -6.54 -5.65
C ARG A 83 -1.89 -7.74 -5.24
N GLU A 84 -1.55 -8.92 -5.74
CA GLU A 84 -2.16 -10.15 -5.24
C GLU A 84 -1.86 -10.36 -3.75
N ILE A 85 -2.70 -11.17 -3.10
CA ILE A 85 -2.47 -11.57 -1.71
C ILE A 85 -1.21 -12.41 -1.62
N ASP A 86 -0.22 -11.87 -0.91
CA ASP A 86 0.95 -12.62 -0.48
C ASP A 86 0.70 -13.13 0.94
N SER A 87 0.42 -14.43 1.05
CA SER A 87 0.13 -15.12 2.32
C SER A 87 1.36 -15.26 3.23
N TRP A 88 2.57 -15.07 2.70
CA TRP A 88 3.82 -15.17 3.45
C TRP A 88 4.23 -13.84 4.09
N ARG A 89 3.64 -12.74 3.64
CA ARG A 89 3.86 -11.42 4.22
C ARG A 89 2.88 -11.20 5.36
N GLN A 90 3.36 -11.38 6.60
CA GLN A 90 2.67 -10.81 7.76
C GLN A 90 2.54 -9.30 7.54
N VAL A 91 1.30 -8.84 7.51
CA VAL A 91 1.03 -7.42 7.42
C VAL A 91 1.15 -6.87 8.83
N ILE A 92 2.23 -6.14 9.06
CA ILE A 92 2.41 -5.36 10.29
C ILE A 92 1.46 -4.16 10.20
N GLY A 93 0.47 -4.13 11.10
CA GLY A 93 -0.85 -3.49 10.96
C GLY A 93 -0.92 -1.96 10.96
N ASP A 94 0.13 -1.26 10.59
CA ASP A 94 0.31 0.10 11.12
C ASP A 94 0.37 1.21 10.07
N MET A 95 0.11 0.88 8.79
CA MET A 95 -0.14 1.84 7.70
C MET A 95 -0.76 1.12 6.50
N THR A 96 -1.98 0.63 6.66
CA THR A 96 -2.73 0.16 5.50
C THR A 96 -4.22 0.37 5.74
N PRO A 97 -4.97 0.93 4.79
CA PRO A 97 -6.17 0.25 4.40
C PRO A 97 -5.68 -0.86 3.46
N LEU A 98 -5.38 -2.04 4.01
CA LEU A 98 -5.43 -3.24 3.19
C LEU A 98 -6.91 -3.50 3.05
N GLY A 99 -7.37 -3.85 1.86
CA GLY A 99 -8.71 -4.41 1.67
C GLY A 99 -8.88 -5.79 2.30
N ILE A 100 -8.00 -6.15 3.23
CA ILE A 100 -8.00 -7.39 3.97
C ILE A 100 -7.90 -6.95 5.42
N PRO A 101 -8.85 -7.33 6.28
CA PRO A 101 -8.79 -7.02 7.70
C PRO A 101 -7.40 -7.35 8.24
N ASN A 102 -6.72 -6.36 8.83
CA ASN A 102 -5.42 -6.53 9.51
C ASN A 102 -5.46 -7.51 10.69
N ALA A 103 -6.63 -8.06 11.02
CA ALA A 103 -6.80 -9.10 12.01
C ALA A 103 -6.24 -10.42 11.46
N ILE A 104 -4.92 -10.59 11.55
CA ILE A 104 -4.18 -11.87 11.56
C ILE A 104 -4.91 -12.96 10.77
N ALA A 105 -5.11 -12.74 9.47
CA ALA A 105 -5.78 -13.73 8.65
C ALA A 105 -4.85 -14.94 8.54
N THR A 106 -5.36 -16.11 8.87
CA THR A 106 -4.66 -17.37 8.68
C THR A 106 -4.34 -17.55 7.19
N LYS A 107 -3.30 -18.33 6.87
CA LYS A 107 -2.96 -18.64 5.48
C LYS A 107 -4.17 -19.15 4.67
N VAL A 108 -5.02 -19.96 5.31
CA VAL A 108 -6.26 -20.50 4.72
C VAL A 108 -7.24 -19.38 4.34
N GLU A 109 -7.42 -18.38 5.20
CA GLU A 109 -8.29 -17.23 4.91
C GLU A 109 -7.71 -16.36 3.79
N LEU A 110 -6.40 -16.14 3.79
CA LEU A 110 -5.72 -15.38 2.74
C LEU A 110 -5.81 -16.09 1.37
N ASP A 111 -5.65 -17.41 1.35
CA ASP A 111 -5.81 -18.22 0.14
C ASP A 111 -7.27 -18.19 -0.37
N ALA A 112 -8.25 -18.26 0.54
CA ALA A 112 -9.67 -18.15 0.19
C ALA A 112 -10.04 -16.77 -0.36
N LEU A 113 -9.50 -15.69 0.20
CA LEU A 113 -9.67 -14.33 -0.32
C LEU A 113 -9.00 -14.19 -1.69
N ARG A 114 -7.81 -14.79 -1.88
CA ARG A 114 -7.09 -14.76 -3.15
C ARG A 114 -7.89 -15.47 -4.25
N ALA A 115 -8.45 -16.63 -3.93
CA ALA A 115 -9.33 -17.37 -4.84
C ALA A 115 -10.59 -16.58 -5.23
N LYS A 116 -11.06 -15.67 -4.36
CA LYS A 116 -12.16 -14.73 -4.65
C LYS A 116 -11.73 -13.48 -5.42
N GLY A 117 -10.47 -13.38 -5.84
CA GLY A 117 -9.94 -12.24 -6.59
C GLY A 117 -9.65 -11.01 -5.71
N VAL A 118 -9.66 -11.16 -4.39
CA VAL A 118 -9.29 -10.07 -3.48
C VAL A 118 -7.80 -9.77 -3.63
N ARG A 119 -7.46 -8.48 -3.61
CA ARG A 119 -6.11 -7.94 -3.72
C ARG A 119 -5.71 -7.23 -2.43
N GLN A 120 -4.42 -7.34 -2.11
CA GLN A 120 -3.78 -6.48 -1.13
C GLN A 120 -3.60 -5.10 -1.76
N TYR A 121 -3.81 -4.07 -0.96
CA TYR A 121 -3.38 -2.74 -1.34
C TYR A 121 -2.86 -1.90 -0.19
N CYS A 122 -2.10 -0.87 -0.52
CA CYS A 122 -1.65 0.12 0.44
C CYS A 122 -1.80 1.49 -0.21
N GLN A 123 -2.35 2.45 0.53
CA GLN A 123 -2.67 3.78 0.06
C GLN A 123 -1.96 4.83 0.91
N LEU A 124 -1.34 5.80 0.26
CA LEU A 124 -0.82 7.02 0.85
C LEU A 124 -1.62 8.21 0.34
N ARG A 125 -1.99 9.12 1.24
CA ARG A 125 -2.66 10.40 0.92
C ARG A 125 -1.69 11.53 1.24
N PRO A 126 -0.99 12.10 0.24
CA PRO A 126 0.04 13.11 0.48
C PRO A 126 -0.48 14.39 1.16
N ASP A 127 -1.72 14.78 0.89
CA ASP A 127 -2.42 15.90 1.53
C ASP A 127 -2.61 15.71 3.05
N ALA A 128 -2.78 14.47 3.49
CA ALA A 128 -2.93 14.11 4.91
C ALA A 128 -1.60 13.81 5.61
N LEU A 129 -0.46 13.92 4.92
CA LEU A 129 0.85 13.44 5.38
C LEU A 129 1.94 14.47 5.12
N ARG A 130 2.57 14.96 6.18
CA ARG A 130 3.73 15.84 6.10
C ARG A 130 5.02 15.05 5.95
N LEU A 131 5.82 15.36 4.93
CA LEU A 131 7.16 14.80 4.77
C LEU A 131 8.12 15.40 5.79
N VAL A 132 8.78 14.54 6.55
CA VAL A 132 9.85 14.91 7.49
C VAL A 132 11.23 14.61 6.92
N ARG A 133 11.39 13.44 6.30
CA ARG A 133 12.66 13.03 5.71
C ARG A 133 12.43 12.12 4.52
N THR A 134 13.26 12.30 3.51
CA THR A 134 13.33 11.45 2.32
C THR A 134 14.73 10.88 2.20
N ARG A 135 14.84 9.65 1.68
CA ARG A 135 16.10 9.05 1.24
C ARG A 135 15.82 8.29 -0.04
N LYS A 136 16.61 8.53 -1.08
CA LYS A 136 16.51 7.85 -2.37
C LYS A 136 17.80 7.08 -2.65
N SER A 137 17.69 5.89 -3.22
CA SER A 137 18.82 5.15 -3.78
C SER A 137 18.43 4.65 -5.17
N ALA A 138 19.37 4.73 -6.11
CA ALA A 138 19.18 4.20 -7.47
C ALA A 138 19.90 2.85 -7.67
N LYS A 139 20.80 2.43 -6.77
CA LYS A 139 21.61 1.20 -6.92
C LYS A 139 21.66 0.40 -5.61
N PRO A 140 21.58 -0.95 -5.64
CA PRO A 140 21.38 -1.83 -6.81
C PRO A 140 19.90 -1.93 -7.26
N GLY A 141 19.04 -0.99 -6.86
CA GLY A 141 17.66 -0.88 -7.32
C GLY A 141 17.06 0.47 -6.97
N ALA A 142 15.96 0.84 -7.64
CA ALA A 142 15.27 2.09 -7.38
C ALA A 142 14.47 1.98 -6.07
N TRP A 143 14.91 2.70 -5.03
CA TRP A 143 14.29 2.73 -3.70
C TRP A 143 14.05 4.17 -3.21
N LEU A 144 12.93 4.37 -2.53
CA LEU A 144 12.54 5.61 -1.86
C LEU A 144 12.05 5.30 -0.44
N GLY A 145 12.75 5.85 0.55
CA GLY A 145 12.34 5.85 1.95
C GLY A 145 11.76 7.20 2.35
N LEU A 146 10.55 7.19 2.90
CA LEU A 146 9.84 8.36 3.39
C LEU A 146 9.62 8.25 4.90
N ARG A 147 9.82 9.37 5.59
CA ARG A 147 9.39 9.58 6.98
C ARG A 147 8.27 10.61 6.94
N LEU A 148 7.07 10.15 7.23
CA LEU A 148 5.84 10.91 7.14
C LEU A 148 5.23 11.08 8.54
N VAL A 149 4.49 12.16 8.74
CA VAL A 149 3.71 12.42 9.96
C VAL A 149 2.31 12.87 9.54
N ASP A 150 1.26 12.30 10.12
CA ASP A 150 -0.12 12.77 9.86
C ASP A 150 -0.50 13.98 10.72
N HIS A 151 -1.74 14.45 10.59
CA HIS A 151 -2.28 15.54 11.41
C HIS A 151 -2.43 15.20 12.90
N GLY A 152 -2.39 13.92 13.26
CA GLY A 152 -2.46 13.43 14.63
C GLY A 152 -1.09 13.14 15.25
N ASP A 153 0.00 13.62 14.65
CA ASP A 153 1.39 13.37 15.03
C ASP A 153 1.83 11.88 15.00
N VAL A 154 1.07 11.03 14.29
CA VAL A 154 1.43 9.63 14.08
C VAL A 154 2.56 9.54 13.05
N ARG A 155 3.61 8.78 13.40
CA ARG A 155 4.87 8.75 12.65
C ARG A 155 5.01 7.50 11.80
N TYR A 156 5.03 7.69 10.49
CA TYR A 156 5.07 6.60 9.54
C TYR A 156 6.41 6.52 8.81
N ALA A 157 6.98 5.32 8.73
CA ALA A 157 8.13 5.03 7.89
C ALA A 157 7.69 4.18 6.70
N VAL A 158 7.77 4.74 5.51
CA VAL A 158 7.40 4.10 4.25
C VAL A 158 8.64 3.80 3.43
N SER A 159 8.71 2.62 2.85
CA SER A 159 9.71 2.25 1.85
C SER A 159 9.00 1.80 0.60
N LEU A 160 9.36 2.39 -0.54
CA LEU A 160 8.91 1.98 -1.87
C LEU A 160 10.13 1.55 -2.68
N TRP A 161 10.02 0.46 -3.43
CA TRP A 161 11.10 0.03 -4.31
C TRP A 161 10.62 -0.71 -5.55
N LYS A 162 11.39 -0.60 -6.63
CA LYS A 162 11.25 -1.40 -7.84
C LYS A 162 11.91 -2.76 -7.61
N THR A 163 11.24 -3.84 -7.99
CA THR A 163 11.65 -5.24 -7.76
C THR A 163 12.25 -5.91 -9.00
N ASP A 164 12.14 -5.27 -10.14
CA ASP A 164 12.43 -5.78 -11.48
C ASP A 164 13.19 -4.74 -12.33
N GLY A 165 13.98 -3.86 -11.69
CA GLY A 165 14.87 -2.92 -12.36
C GLY A 165 14.96 -1.54 -11.72
N GLU A 166 15.26 -0.54 -12.53
CA GLU A 166 15.30 0.87 -12.13
C GLU A 166 14.06 1.62 -12.66
N ASP A 167 13.53 2.56 -11.88
CA ASP A 167 12.49 3.50 -12.31
C ASP A 167 12.61 4.81 -11.49
N PRO A 168 13.67 5.60 -11.72
CA PRO A 168 13.94 6.80 -10.94
C PRO A 168 12.90 7.90 -11.15
N GLU A 169 12.21 7.91 -12.30
CA GLU A 169 11.16 8.86 -12.63
C GLU A 169 9.91 8.65 -11.77
N THR A 170 9.41 7.41 -11.66
CA THR A 170 8.27 7.10 -10.78
C THR A 170 8.60 7.49 -9.34
N LEU A 171 9.82 7.24 -8.87
CA LEU A 171 10.23 7.65 -7.53
C LEU A 171 10.28 9.17 -7.35
N SER A 172 10.79 9.91 -8.34
CA SER A 172 10.78 11.39 -8.30
C SER A 172 9.36 11.93 -8.31
N LEU A 173 8.46 11.34 -9.11
CA LEU A 173 7.06 11.72 -9.15
C LEU A 173 6.41 11.52 -7.79
N ILE A 174 6.58 10.35 -7.17
CA ILE A 174 6.06 10.04 -5.83
C ILE A 174 6.57 11.03 -4.80
N GLU A 175 7.88 11.26 -4.76
CA GLU A 175 8.51 12.20 -3.84
C GLU A 175 7.95 13.62 -4.00
N SER A 176 7.72 14.07 -5.23
CA SER A 176 7.16 15.41 -5.50
C SER A 176 5.75 15.59 -4.95
N ARG A 177 4.97 14.50 -4.79
CA ARG A 177 3.61 14.57 -4.24
C ARG A 177 3.58 15.02 -2.78
N PHE A 178 4.67 14.88 -2.03
CA PHE A 178 4.76 15.24 -0.61
C PHE A 178 5.50 16.56 -0.34
N ARG A 179 5.87 17.30 -1.40
CA ARG A 179 6.61 18.58 -1.30
C ARG A 179 5.73 19.81 -1.52
N SER A 180 4.43 19.61 -1.75
CA SER A 180 3.42 20.67 -1.90
C SER A 180 3.02 21.28 -0.58
#